data_AF-A0A139XKC8-F1
#
_entry.id   AF-A0A139XKC8-F1
#
_cell.length_a   1.000
_cell.length_b   1.000
_cell.length_c   1.000
_cell.angle_alpha   90.00
_cell.angle_beta   90.00
_cell.angle_gamma   90.00
#
_symmetry.space_group_name_H-M   'P 1'
#
loop_
_entity.id
_entity.type
_entity.pdbx_description
1 polymer ?
#
loop_
_entity_poly.entity_id
_entity_poly.type
_entity_poly.pdbx_seq_one_letter_code
_entity_poly.pdbx_strand_id
1 'polypeptide(L)'
;MAPSASTSAPQTPAGSTEARRTNPFLEFQVVVLAGGSSSRLSSLTGTPKEKGGCCKAMLPVGNRPMLWYCLKNLQESRFGDAIVLTRQEEQAEILAYLRQEFPNAFQRLEVVGLGREAETGKSRGDFEEDDVVCGTAEALLQIKHLLVTDFFVITCDVIGPVDFFSLANLHRVENAACSVYLLRRDYLSEGASEILDRGAHGKAGKGGKKKATPEKVDKDANKGNPVAIAFEETETLLLGIQDRHSISHGAQLAIPKLTLFYHPSVFVKANLYDPHVYLFKLSALKILEDPKLRNTLTSIRFDLVPYMSLMQMTPQASLWSSSRLDCDVFDELLDSFDEPHKKREDKEQDRSREQGYTLANRPEQPVRLQRQTVLHTPQLEKKR
;
A
#
# COMPACT_ATOMS: atom_id res chain seq x y z
N MET A 1 -43.34 43.13 -7.08
CA MET A 1 -43.11 42.34 -5.85
C MET A 1 -43.25 40.88 -6.23
N ALA A 2 -42.13 40.20 -6.47
CA ALA A 2 -42.08 38.80 -6.88
C ALA A 2 -41.97 37.89 -5.64
N PRO A 3 -42.59 36.70 -5.62
CA PRO A 3 -42.39 35.73 -4.56
C PRO A 3 -41.13 34.88 -4.85
N SER A 4 -40.36 34.66 -3.80
CA SER A 4 -39.11 33.91 -3.74
C SER A 4 -39.30 32.41 -3.98
N ALA A 5 -38.62 31.86 -4.97
CA ALA A 5 -38.45 30.43 -5.17
C ALA A 5 -37.46 29.85 -4.15
N SER A 6 -37.89 28.85 -3.39
CA SER A 6 -37.04 28.03 -2.52
C SER A 6 -36.22 27.05 -3.37
N THR A 7 -34.92 27.29 -3.48
CA THR A 7 -33.94 26.35 -4.06
C THR A 7 -33.67 25.21 -3.08
N SER A 8 -34.12 24.00 -3.43
CA SER A 8 -33.77 22.75 -2.74
C SER A 8 -32.31 22.38 -3.04
N ALA A 9 -31.56 22.04 -2.00
CA ALA A 9 -30.18 21.55 -2.09
C ALA A 9 -30.12 20.20 -2.83
N PRO A 10 -29.02 19.91 -3.57
CA PRO A 10 -28.87 18.66 -4.31
C PRO A 10 -28.74 17.48 -3.33
N GLN A 11 -29.71 16.57 -3.37
CA GLN A 11 -29.68 15.32 -2.63
C GLN A 11 -28.59 14.40 -3.22
N THR A 12 -27.55 14.14 -2.45
CA THR A 12 -26.59 13.07 -2.71
C THR A 12 -27.28 11.72 -2.50
N PRO A 13 -27.09 10.72 -3.38
CA PRO A 13 -27.80 9.45 -3.26
C PRO A 13 -27.34 8.70 -2.00
N ALA A 14 -28.29 8.41 -1.11
CA ALA A 14 -28.10 7.85 0.23
C ALA A 14 -27.37 6.49 0.30
N GLY A 15 -27.14 5.83 -0.84
CA GLY A 15 -26.42 4.55 -0.92
C GLY A 15 -24.90 4.67 -0.74
N SER A 16 -24.29 5.82 -1.00
CA SER A 16 -22.84 6.02 -0.85
C SER A 16 -22.40 6.20 0.61
N THR A 17 -23.30 6.66 1.49
CA THR A 17 -23.00 6.93 2.89
C THR A 17 -22.96 5.68 3.78
N GLU A 18 -23.74 4.64 3.50
CA GLU A 18 -23.71 3.39 4.28
C GLU A 18 -22.49 2.50 3.94
N ALA A 19 -22.11 2.44 2.66
CA ALA A 19 -20.87 1.79 2.22
C ALA A 19 -19.62 2.52 2.78
N ARG A 20 -19.70 3.84 2.98
CA ARG A 20 -18.65 4.63 3.61
C ARG A 20 -18.52 4.39 5.12
N ARG A 21 -19.61 4.09 5.81
CA ARG A 21 -19.65 3.81 7.27
C ARG A 21 -19.14 2.42 7.66
N THR A 22 -18.96 1.50 6.71
CA THR A 22 -18.58 0.10 6.97
C THR A 22 -17.18 -0.28 6.49
N ASN A 23 -16.41 0.66 5.92
CA ASN A 23 -15.02 0.41 5.54
C ASN A 23 -14.12 0.51 6.79
N PRO A 24 -13.48 -0.59 7.24
CA PRO A 24 -12.57 -0.57 8.39
C PRO A 24 -11.20 0.03 8.08
N PHE A 25 -10.94 0.34 6.81
CA PHE A 25 -9.66 0.81 6.27
C PHE A 25 -9.83 2.18 5.57
N LEU A 26 -10.59 3.11 6.16
CA LEU A 26 -10.74 4.47 5.59
C LEU A 26 -9.40 5.22 5.45
N GLU A 27 -8.41 4.84 6.25
CA GLU A 27 -7.06 5.40 6.22
C GLU A 27 -6.15 4.76 5.17
N PHE A 28 -6.54 3.63 4.55
CA PHE A 28 -5.70 2.93 3.59
C PHE A 28 -6.28 2.94 2.18
N GLN A 29 -5.42 3.23 1.21
CA GLN A 29 -5.69 2.99 -0.21
C GLN A 29 -5.12 1.65 -0.64
N VAL A 30 -5.62 1.08 -1.73
CA VAL A 30 -5.07 -0.16 -2.29
C VAL A 30 -4.62 0.05 -3.72
N VAL A 31 -3.39 -0.36 -4.00
CA VAL A 31 -2.79 -0.36 -5.33
C VAL A 31 -2.65 -1.81 -5.80
N VAL A 32 -3.30 -2.14 -6.91
CA VAL A 32 -3.24 -3.46 -7.53
C VAL A 32 -2.36 -3.39 -8.78
N LEU A 33 -1.25 -4.12 -8.78
CA LEU A 33 -0.32 -4.23 -9.90
C LEU A 33 -0.80 -5.30 -10.90
N ALA A 34 -1.33 -4.84 -12.03
CA ALA A 34 -1.87 -5.66 -13.12
C ALA A 34 -1.10 -5.53 -14.45
N GLY A 35 -0.21 -4.54 -14.60
CA GLY A 35 0.46 -4.19 -15.87
C GLY A 35 1.77 -4.90 -16.22
N GLY A 36 2.04 -6.08 -15.65
CA GLY A 36 3.31 -6.77 -15.86
C GLY A 36 3.27 -7.82 -16.97
N SER A 37 4.18 -7.72 -17.95
CA SER A 37 4.57 -8.88 -18.76
C SER A 37 5.17 -9.94 -17.84
N SER A 38 4.55 -11.12 -17.76
CA SER A 38 5.10 -12.19 -16.92
C SER A 38 6.28 -12.82 -17.62
N SER A 39 7.51 -12.63 -17.10
CA SER A 39 8.69 -13.34 -17.61
C SER A 39 8.53 -14.85 -17.55
N ARG A 40 7.77 -15.35 -16.56
CA ARG A 40 7.50 -16.78 -16.35
C ARG A 40 6.31 -17.32 -17.13
N LEU A 41 5.40 -16.46 -17.59
CA LEU A 41 4.22 -16.84 -18.36
C LEU A 41 4.23 -16.22 -19.76
N SER A 42 5.41 -15.90 -20.28
CA SER A 42 5.59 -15.27 -21.59
C SER A 42 4.96 -16.11 -22.72
N SER A 43 4.98 -17.44 -22.59
CA SER A 43 4.30 -18.36 -23.51
C SER A 43 2.77 -18.23 -23.51
N LEU A 44 2.16 -17.78 -22.41
CA LEU A 44 0.71 -17.59 -22.29
C LEU A 44 0.29 -16.16 -22.62
N THR A 45 1.06 -15.18 -22.18
CA THR A 45 0.73 -13.76 -22.35
C THR A 45 1.09 -13.23 -23.75
N GLY A 46 1.86 -13.98 -24.55
CA GLY A 46 2.33 -13.58 -25.87
C GLY A 46 3.25 -12.35 -25.82
N THR A 47 3.77 -11.94 -26.97
CA THR A 47 4.42 -10.62 -27.10
C THR A 47 3.35 -9.55 -27.41
N PRO A 48 3.47 -8.32 -26.90
CA PRO A 48 2.48 -7.25 -27.13
C PRO A 48 2.23 -6.92 -28.61
N LYS A 49 3.15 -7.30 -29.52
CA LYS A 49 3.08 -7.05 -30.96
C LYS A 49 2.21 -8.08 -31.71
N GLU A 50 1.88 -9.22 -31.12
CA GLU A 50 0.95 -10.18 -31.72
C GLU A 50 -0.48 -9.89 -31.26
N LYS A 51 -1.40 -9.71 -32.22
CA LYS A 51 -2.83 -9.37 -32.05
C LYS A 51 -3.67 -10.36 -31.21
N GLY A 52 -3.05 -11.26 -30.46
CA GLY A 52 -3.68 -12.24 -29.57
C GLY A 52 -3.00 -12.37 -28.19
N GLY A 53 -2.07 -11.49 -27.84
CA GLY A 53 -1.48 -11.47 -26.49
C GLY A 53 -2.53 -11.12 -25.44
N CYS A 54 -2.70 -11.96 -24.43
CA CYS A 54 -3.64 -11.74 -23.34
C CYS A 54 -2.94 -11.17 -22.10
N CYS A 55 -3.58 -10.20 -21.46
CA CYS A 55 -3.06 -9.55 -20.26
C CYS A 55 -2.87 -10.59 -19.15
N LYS A 56 -1.75 -10.52 -18.40
CA LYS A 56 -1.53 -11.43 -17.26
C LYS A 56 -2.74 -11.40 -16.31
N ALA A 57 -3.23 -10.21 -15.97
CA ALA A 57 -4.37 -10.02 -15.09
C ALA A 57 -5.68 -10.67 -15.60
N MET A 58 -5.83 -10.82 -16.92
CA MET A 58 -7.02 -11.36 -17.57
C MET A 58 -6.96 -12.87 -17.84
N LEU A 59 -5.83 -13.53 -17.54
CA LEU A 59 -5.70 -14.98 -17.69
C LEU A 59 -6.76 -15.70 -16.84
N PRO A 60 -7.47 -16.70 -17.40
CA PRO A 60 -8.51 -17.41 -16.67
C PRO A 60 -7.91 -18.45 -15.71
N VAL A 61 -8.30 -18.38 -14.45
CA VAL A 61 -8.11 -19.40 -13.42
C VAL A 61 -9.50 -19.76 -12.88
N GLY A 62 -9.88 -21.05 -12.90
CA GLY A 62 -11.20 -21.47 -12.42
C GLY A 62 -12.39 -20.77 -13.13
N ASN A 63 -12.29 -20.55 -14.45
CA ASN A 63 -13.31 -19.84 -15.26
C ASN A 63 -13.56 -18.38 -14.85
N ARG A 64 -12.59 -17.74 -14.19
CA ARG A 64 -12.56 -16.30 -13.88
C ARG A 64 -11.16 -15.72 -14.13
N PRO A 65 -11.01 -14.47 -14.59
CA PRO A 65 -9.73 -13.78 -14.65
C PRO A 65 -8.97 -13.78 -13.33
N MET A 66 -7.63 -13.85 -13.35
CA MET A 66 -6.80 -13.80 -12.13
C MET A 66 -7.09 -12.57 -11.27
N LEU A 67 -7.27 -11.40 -11.90
CA LEU A 67 -7.60 -10.15 -11.22
C LEU A 67 -8.86 -10.24 -10.36
N TRP A 68 -9.82 -11.09 -10.74
CA TRP A 68 -11.07 -11.28 -10.00
C TRP A 68 -10.81 -11.75 -8.57
N TYR A 69 -9.87 -12.67 -8.36
CA TYR A 69 -9.57 -13.22 -7.03
C TYR A 69 -9.00 -12.15 -6.10
N CYS A 70 -8.06 -11.34 -6.61
CA CYS A 70 -7.47 -10.23 -5.86
C CYS A 70 -8.55 -9.21 -5.46
N LEU A 71 -9.39 -8.77 -6.40
CA LEU A 71 -10.44 -7.79 -6.11
C LEU A 71 -11.54 -8.35 -5.23
N LYS A 72 -11.86 -9.65 -5.35
CA LYS A 72 -12.82 -10.31 -4.48
C LYS A 72 -12.33 -10.32 -3.03
N ASN A 73 -11.06 -10.64 -2.79
CA ASN A 73 -10.44 -10.55 -1.47
C ASN A 73 -10.54 -9.14 -0.87
N LEU A 74 -10.32 -8.11 -1.69
CA LEU A 74 -10.42 -6.70 -1.27
C LEU A 74 -11.86 -6.30 -0.95
N GLN A 75 -12.82 -6.75 -1.77
CA GLN A 75 -14.24 -6.52 -1.53
C GLN A 75 -14.72 -7.20 -0.23
N GLU A 76 -14.30 -8.45 0.01
CA GLU A 76 -14.64 -9.18 1.23
C GLU A 76 -14.04 -8.52 2.48
N SER A 77 -12.86 -7.93 2.33
CA SER A 77 -12.19 -7.15 3.37
C SER A 77 -12.74 -5.72 3.52
N ARG A 78 -13.74 -5.34 2.71
CA ARG A 78 -14.46 -4.07 2.74
C ARG A 78 -13.60 -2.83 2.47
N PHE A 79 -12.56 -2.96 1.65
CA PHE A 79 -11.80 -1.80 1.19
C PHE A 79 -12.69 -0.86 0.38
N GLY A 80 -12.58 0.44 0.67
CA GLY A 80 -13.36 1.47 -0.01
C GLY A 80 -12.72 1.96 -1.31
N ASP A 81 -11.40 2.05 -1.35
CA ASP A 81 -10.65 2.69 -2.43
C ASP A 81 -9.59 1.75 -3.03
N ALA A 82 -9.69 1.50 -4.33
CA ALA A 82 -8.78 0.64 -5.05
C ALA A 82 -8.35 1.27 -6.39
N ILE A 83 -7.05 1.25 -6.64
CA ILE A 83 -6.41 1.76 -7.86
C ILE A 83 -5.74 0.57 -8.55
N VAL A 84 -6.20 0.22 -9.75
CA VAL A 84 -5.64 -0.87 -10.56
C VAL A 84 -4.66 -0.28 -11.58
N LEU A 85 -3.39 -0.64 -11.46
CA LEU A 85 -2.33 -0.22 -12.38
C LEU A 85 -2.15 -1.25 -13.47
N THR A 86 -2.33 -0.82 -14.71
CA THR A 86 -2.17 -1.67 -15.89
C THR A 86 -1.38 -0.96 -16.98
N ARG A 87 -1.04 -1.65 -18.05
CA ARG A 87 -0.45 -1.00 -19.23
C ARG A 87 -1.51 -0.20 -19.98
N GLN A 88 -1.08 0.85 -20.67
CA GLN A 88 -1.98 1.71 -21.43
C GLN A 88 -2.84 0.95 -22.44
N GLU A 89 -2.29 -0.11 -23.06
CA GLU A 89 -2.97 -0.90 -24.07
C GLU A 89 -4.10 -1.77 -23.48
N GLU A 90 -3.96 -2.18 -22.21
CA GLU A 90 -4.83 -3.14 -21.53
C GLU A 90 -5.91 -2.46 -20.66
N GLN A 91 -5.78 -1.13 -20.47
CA GLN A 91 -6.64 -0.33 -19.60
C GLN A 91 -8.12 -0.45 -19.97
N ALA A 92 -8.45 -0.34 -21.26
CA ALA A 92 -9.84 -0.35 -21.72
C ALA A 92 -10.53 -1.71 -21.48
N GLU A 93 -9.83 -2.81 -21.72
CA GLU A 93 -10.34 -4.17 -21.53
C GLU A 93 -10.60 -4.43 -20.04
N ILE A 94 -9.62 -4.15 -19.18
CA ILE A 94 -9.74 -4.34 -17.73
C ILE A 94 -10.87 -3.46 -17.18
N LEU A 95 -10.93 -2.18 -17.58
CA LEU A 95 -11.98 -1.28 -17.12
C LEU A 95 -13.39 -1.76 -17.51
N ALA A 96 -13.55 -2.28 -18.73
CA ALA A 96 -14.83 -2.85 -19.16
C ALA A 96 -15.24 -4.07 -18.33
N TYR A 97 -14.30 -5.00 -18.09
CA TYR A 97 -14.53 -6.18 -17.25
C TYR A 97 -14.90 -5.81 -15.81
N LEU A 98 -14.16 -4.87 -15.19
CA LEU A 98 -14.40 -4.46 -13.81
C LEU A 98 -15.75 -3.76 -13.62
N ARG A 99 -16.18 -2.96 -14.59
CA ARG A 99 -17.51 -2.33 -14.57
C ARG A 99 -18.65 -3.35 -14.64
N GLN A 100 -18.42 -4.47 -15.32
CA GLN A 100 -19.41 -5.54 -15.45
C GLN A 100 -19.48 -6.42 -14.18
N GLU A 101 -18.33 -6.88 -13.67
CA GLU A 101 -18.30 -7.88 -12.59
C GLU A 101 -18.37 -7.28 -11.18
N PHE A 102 -17.87 -6.06 -10.99
CA PHE A 102 -17.80 -5.41 -9.68
C PHE A 102 -18.61 -4.09 -9.62
N PRO A 103 -19.91 -4.09 -9.98
CA PRO A 103 -20.73 -2.89 -9.90
C PRO A 103 -20.89 -2.46 -8.43
N ASN A 104 -20.48 -1.24 -8.10
CA ASN A 104 -20.56 -0.66 -6.75
C ASN A 104 -19.84 -1.48 -5.65
N ALA A 105 -18.85 -2.30 -6.00
CA ALA A 105 -18.09 -3.08 -5.02
C ALA A 105 -17.17 -2.20 -4.16
N PHE A 106 -16.68 -1.11 -4.73
CA PHE A 106 -15.78 -0.15 -4.11
C PHE A 106 -16.41 1.25 -4.15
N GLN A 107 -16.07 2.10 -3.19
CA GLN A 107 -16.47 3.52 -3.20
C GLN A 107 -15.75 4.26 -4.33
N ARG A 108 -14.46 3.95 -4.53
CA ARG A 108 -13.66 4.40 -5.67
C ARG A 108 -12.90 3.20 -6.25
N LEU A 109 -13.11 2.95 -7.53
CA LEU A 109 -12.32 1.98 -8.30
C LEU A 109 -11.80 2.70 -9.55
N GLU A 110 -10.50 2.91 -9.60
CA GLU A 110 -9.84 3.60 -10.71
C GLU A 110 -8.91 2.63 -11.43
N VAL A 111 -8.91 2.68 -12.76
CA VAL A 111 -8.00 1.88 -13.58
C VAL A 111 -7.07 2.84 -14.31
N VAL A 112 -5.80 2.83 -13.93
CA VAL A 112 -4.77 3.69 -14.47
C VAL A 112 -3.94 2.90 -15.47
N GLY A 113 -3.99 3.32 -16.73
CA GLY A 113 -3.07 2.87 -17.76
C GLY A 113 -1.75 3.63 -17.62
N LEU A 114 -0.66 2.90 -17.43
CA LEU A 114 0.68 3.46 -17.44
C LEU A 114 1.20 3.37 -18.87
N GLY A 115 1.40 4.53 -19.47
CA GLY A 115 2.02 4.68 -20.78
C GLY A 115 3.55 4.61 -20.69
N ARG A 116 4.17 4.43 -21.85
CA ARG A 116 5.60 4.75 -22.05
C ARG A 116 5.78 6.27 -21.94
N GLU A 117 5.71 6.84 -20.74
CA GLU A 117 5.95 8.27 -20.60
C GLU A 117 7.45 8.57 -20.75
N ALA A 118 7.76 9.09 -21.94
CA ALA A 118 9.02 9.64 -22.40
C ALA A 118 9.40 10.94 -21.67
N GLU A 119 9.35 10.96 -20.34
CA GLU A 119 9.85 12.08 -19.52
C GLU A 119 11.20 11.78 -18.84
N THR A 120 11.90 10.73 -19.29
CA THR A 120 13.34 10.60 -19.03
C THR A 120 14.11 10.91 -20.31
N GLY A 121 14.03 12.18 -20.74
CA GLY A 121 14.97 12.77 -21.67
C GLY A 121 16.36 12.82 -21.05
N LYS A 122 17.05 11.68 -21.02
CA LYS A 122 18.51 11.56 -20.89
C LYS A 122 18.91 10.17 -21.37
N SER A 123 19.58 10.17 -22.51
CA SER A 123 20.22 9.06 -23.21
C SER A 123 20.58 7.88 -22.30
N ARG A 124 19.78 6.81 -22.38
CA ARG A 124 20.37 5.48 -22.31
C ARG A 124 21.12 5.28 -23.62
N GLY A 125 22.44 5.37 -23.56
CA GLY A 125 23.31 5.04 -24.69
C GLY A 125 23.08 3.59 -25.12
N ASP A 126 23.03 3.40 -26.44
CA ASP A 126 23.35 2.20 -27.19
C ASP A 126 22.68 0.87 -26.78
N PHE A 127 21.40 0.89 -26.42
CA PHE A 127 20.54 -0.29 -26.46
C PHE A 127 19.25 0.04 -27.20
N GLU A 128 18.87 -0.81 -28.15
CA GLU A 128 17.72 -0.63 -29.05
C GLU A 128 16.46 -0.17 -28.30
N GLU A 129 15.77 0.84 -28.84
CA GLU A 129 14.65 1.59 -28.24
C GLU A 129 13.38 0.77 -27.92
N ASP A 130 13.39 -0.56 -28.02
CA ASP A 130 12.16 -1.35 -28.13
C ASP A 130 11.63 -2.00 -26.82
N ASP A 131 12.42 -2.13 -25.74
CA ASP A 131 12.06 -2.98 -24.57
C ASP A 131 12.34 -2.38 -23.17
N VAL A 132 12.16 -1.07 -22.95
CA VAL A 132 12.19 -0.53 -21.57
C VAL A 132 10.88 -0.86 -20.84
N VAL A 133 10.88 -1.97 -20.10
CA VAL A 133 9.77 -2.40 -19.25
C VAL A 133 9.73 -1.52 -17.99
N CYS A 134 8.60 -0.83 -17.75
CA CYS A 134 8.36 -0.06 -16.52
C CYS A 134 8.38 -1.00 -15.31
N GLY A 135 9.22 -0.67 -14.33
CA GLY A 135 9.35 -1.45 -13.10
C GLY A 135 8.16 -1.26 -12.15
N THR A 136 7.90 -2.23 -11.25
CA THR A 136 6.82 -2.10 -10.26
C THR A 136 7.01 -0.92 -9.30
N ALA A 137 8.25 -0.56 -8.97
CA ALA A 137 8.52 0.59 -8.11
C ALA A 137 8.36 1.91 -8.90
N GLU A 138 8.77 1.93 -10.16
CA GLU A 138 8.55 3.06 -11.06
C GLU A 138 7.06 3.33 -11.30
N ALA A 139 6.25 2.27 -11.44
CA ALA A 139 4.80 2.35 -11.54
C ALA A 139 4.17 3.07 -10.33
N LEU A 140 4.66 2.81 -9.10
CA LEU A 140 4.21 3.53 -7.91
C LEU A 140 4.58 5.01 -7.93
N LEU A 141 5.74 5.36 -8.49
CA LEU A 141 6.17 6.75 -8.58
C LEU A 141 5.28 7.55 -9.53
N GLN A 142 4.84 6.95 -10.64
CA GLN A 142 3.94 7.60 -11.60
C GLN A 142 2.58 7.93 -10.97
N ILE A 143 2.04 7.04 -10.14
CA ILE A 143 0.75 7.24 -9.46
C ILE A 143 0.83 7.95 -8.11
N LYS A 144 2.01 8.42 -7.69
CA LYS A 144 2.19 9.12 -6.41
C LYS A 144 1.16 10.23 -6.20
N HIS A 145 0.79 10.94 -7.25
CA HIS A 145 -0.17 12.05 -7.19
C HIS A 145 -1.60 11.62 -6.81
N LEU A 146 -1.95 10.35 -7.01
CA LEU A 146 -3.23 9.76 -6.61
C LEU A 146 -3.22 9.26 -5.16
N LEU A 147 -2.03 8.99 -4.61
CA LEU A 147 -1.85 8.45 -3.27
C LEU A 147 -1.85 9.57 -2.24
N VAL A 148 -2.85 9.56 -1.36
CA VAL A 148 -3.06 10.58 -0.32
C VAL A 148 -2.80 10.04 1.08
N THR A 149 -3.05 8.75 1.28
CA THR A 149 -2.86 8.07 2.57
C THR A 149 -1.92 6.88 2.42
N ASP A 150 -1.65 6.18 3.52
CA ASP A 150 -0.89 4.94 3.51
C ASP A 150 -1.59 3.90 2.63
N PHE A 151 -0.83 3.00 2.01
CA PHE A 151 -1.38 2.18 0.93
C PHE A 151 -0.87 0.75 0.92
N PHE A 152 -1.77 -0.17 0.61
CA PHE A 152 -1.44 -1.54 0.28
C PHE A 152 -0.96 -1.62 -1.17
N VAL A 153 0.03 -2.47 -1.41
CA VAL A 153 0.44 -2.88 -2.75
C VAL A 153 0.25 -4.37 -2.87
N ILE A 154 -0.54 -4.78 -3.86
CA ILE A 154 -0.93 -6.17 -4.10
C ILE A 154 -0.75 -6.47 -5.58
N THR A 155 -0.45 -7.72 -5.93
CA THR A 155 -0.36 -8.15 -7.32
C THR A 155 -1.63 -8.89 -7.78
N CYS A 156 -1.88 -8.87 -9.09
CA CYS A 156 -3.03 -9.54 -9.69
C CYS A 156 -3.02 -11.08 -9.58
N ASP A 157 -1.88 -11.69 -9.21
CA ASP A 157 -1.71 -13.15 -9.06
C ASP A 157 -1.86 -13.66 -7.61
N VAL A 158 -2.38 -12.84 -6.70
CA VAL A 158 -2.72 -13.28 -5.33
C VAL A 158 -4.07 -14.01 -5.35
N ILE A 159 -4.02 -15.33 -5.18
CA ILE A 159 -5.19 -16.21 -5.13
C ILE A 159 -5.26 -16.86 -3.75
N GLY A 160 -6.39 -16.68 -3.07
CA GLY A 160 -6.63 -17.19 -1.71
C GLY A 160 -6.78 -16.06 -0.69
N PRO A 161 -7.27 -16.38 0.52
CA PRO A 161 -7.57 -15.38 1.54
C PRO A 161 -6.29 -14.73 2.06
N VAL A 162 -6.32 -13.40 2.17
CA VAL A 162 -5.25 -12.59 2.76
C VAL A 162 -5.80 -11.89 4.00
N ASP A 163 -5.11 -12.01 5.13
CA ASP A 163 -5.51 -11.34 6.37
C ASP A 163 -4.98 -9.89 6.41
N PHE A 164 -5.70 -9.01 5.72
CA PHE A 164 -5.38 -7.58 5.70
C PHE A 164 -5.54 -6.91 7.07
N PHE A 165 -6.43 -7.43 7.92
CA PHE A 165 -6.68 -6.87 9.25
C PHE A 165 -5.48 -7.05 10.15
N SER A 166 -4.93 -8.27 10.22
CA SER A 166 -3.74 -8.52 11.03
C SER A 166 -2.54 -7.72 10.52
N LEU A 167 -2.36 -7.62 9.19
CA LEU A 167 -1.28 -6.84 8.60
C LEU A 167 -1.41 -5.34 8.91
N ALA A 168 -2.61 -4.79 8.77
CA ALA A 168 -2.91 -3.39 9.12
C ALA A 168 -2.67 -3.12 10.61
N ASN A 169 -3.15 -4.02 11.49
CA ASN A 169 -2.98 -3.86 12.93
C ASN A 169 -1.51 -3.89 13.33
N LEU A 170 -0.71 -4.80 12.77
CA LEU A 170 0.72 -4.84 13.00
C LEU A 170 1.39 -3.54 12.53
N HIS A 171 1.01 -3.03 11.35
CA HIS A 171 1.53 -1.78 10.82
C HIS A 171 1.22 -0.56 11.72
N ARG A 172 0.00 -0.52 12.29
CA ARG A 172 -0.42 0.52 13.24
C ARG A 172 0.37 0.44 14.55
N VAL A 173 0.46 -0.75 15.14
CA VAL A 173 1.12 -0.96 16.45
C VAL A 173 2.60 -0.63 16.38
N GLU A 174 3.28 -1.11 15.35
CA GLU A 174 4.72 -0.88 15.16
C GLU A 174 5.03 0.47 14.52
N ASN A 175 4.01 1.20 14.05
CA ASN A 175 4.15 2.42 13.25
C ASN A 175 5.19 2.23 12.12
N ALA A 176 5.16 1.05 11.49
CA ALA A 176 6.18 0.61 10.55
C ALA A 176 6.15 1.45 9.27
N ALA A 177 7.28 1.63 8.59
CA ALA A 177 7.27 2.31 7.29
C ALA A 177 6.88 1.38 6.12
N CYS A 178 7.17 0.08 6.28
CA CYS A 178 6.74 -0.97 5.38
C CYS A 178 6.46 -2.22 6.20
N SER A 179 5.28 -2.83 6.00
CA SER A 179 4.95 -4.14 6.53
C SER A 179 4.85 -5.14 5.39
N VAL A 180 5.48 -6.31 5.56
CA VAL A 180 5.59 -7.34 4.53
C VAL A 180 4.79 -8.58 4.94
N TYR A 181 3.88 -9.03 4.08
CA TYR A 181 3.12 -10.25 4.32
C TYR A 181 3.82 -11.45 3.70
N LEU A 182 4.21 -12.42 4.52
CA LEU A 182 4.89 -13.65 4.09
C LEU A 182 4.08 -14.87 4.47
N LEU A 183 4.05 -15.85 3.57
CA LEU A 183 3.39 -17.12 3.79
C LEU A 183 4.43 -18.19 4.10
N ARG A 184 4.10 -19.08 5.03
CA ARG A 184 4.81 -20.35 5.11
C ARG A 184 4.47 -21.13 3.86
N ARG A 185 5.47 -21.76 3.26
CA ARG A 185 5.20 -22.72 2.20
C ARG A 185 4.49 -23.91 2.83
N ASP A 186 3.27 -24.20 2.40
CA ASP A 186 2.59 -25.42 2.81
C ASP A 186 3.36 -26.62 2.28
N TYR A 187 3.82 -27.51 3.16
CA TYR A 187 4.50 -28.75 2.76
C TYR A 187 3.63 -29.65 1.88
N LEU A 188 2.30 -29.50 1.94
CA LEU A 188 1.37 -30.21 1.05
C LEU A 188 1.43 -29.71 -0.41
N SER A 189 1.98 -28.51 -0.64
CA SER A 189 2.29 -27.99 -1.98
C SER A 189 3.58 -28.58 -2.56
N GLU A 190 4.35 -29.38 -1.81
CA GLU A 190 5.33 -30.35 -2.36
C GLU A 190 4.59 -31.54 -3.04
N GLY A 191 3.44 -31.26 -3.64
CA GLY A 191 2.51 -32.22 -4.20
C GLY A 191 3.08 -32.90 -5.44
N ALA A 192 3.02 -34.23 -5.41
CA ALA A 192 3.23 -35.18 -6.50
C ALA A 192 4.63 -35.24 -7.14
N SER A 193 5.29 -34.13 -7.48
CA SER A 193 6.54 -34.20 -8.27
C SER A 193 7.73 -34.74 -7.47
N GLU A 194 7.84 -34.41 -6.17
CA GLU A 194 8.91 -34.95 -5.33
C GLU A 194 8.69 -36.43 -4.95
N ILE A 195 7.43 -36.86 -4.80
CA ILE A 195 7.09 -38.28 -4.56
C ILE A 195 7.43 -39.13 -5.80
N LEU A 196 7.17 -38.60 -7.00
CA LEU A 196 7.52 -39.25 -8.26
C LEU A 196 9.04 -39.24 -8.52
N ASP A 197 9.75 -38.14 -8.21
CA ASP A 197 11.21 -38.04 -8.37
C ASP A 197 11.97 -38.90 -7.34
N ARG A 198 11.48 -39.01 -6.09
CA ARG A 198 12.06 -39.94 -5.09
C ARG A 198 11.84 -41.41 -5.47
N GLY A 199 10.76 -41.72 -6.20
CA GLY A 199 10.54 -43.04 -6.81
C GLY A 199 11.51 -43.36 -7.96
N ALA A 200 11.91 -42.35 -8.75
CA ALA A 200 12.84 -42.52 -9.88
C ALA A 200 14.32 -42.68 -9.47
N HIS A 201 14.71 -42.18 -8.29
CA HIS A 201 16.05 -42.36 -7.73
C HIS A 201 16.23 -43.65 -6.92
N GLY A 202 15.18 -44.45 -6.77
CA GLY A 202 15.15 -45.70 -5.99
C GLY A 202 15.30 -46.98 -6.80
N LYS A 203 16.25 -47.07 -7.75
CA LYS A 203 16.93 -48.30 -8.25
C LYS A 203 17.65 -48.00 -9.57
N ALA A 204 18.90 -47.56 -9.49
CA ALA A 204 19.83 -47.68 -10.63
C ALA A 204 20.87 -48.75 -10.30
N GLY A 205 20.64 -49.95 -10.84
CA GLY A 205 21.65 -50.99 -10.89
C GLY A 205 22.89 -50.51 -11.65
N LYS A 206 24.06 -50.96 -11.19
CA LYS A 206 25.36 -50.79 -11.86
C LYS A 206 25.24 -51.15 -13.34
N GLY A 207 25.37 -50.15 -14.22
CA GLY A 207 25.47 -50.35 -15.66
C GLY A 207 25.94 -49.06 -16.32
N GLY A 208 27.23 -48.99 -16.63
CA GLY A 208 27.86 -47.82 -17.24
C GLY A 208 27.32 -47.55 -18.64
N LYS A 209 26.78 -46.33 -18.85
CA LYS A 209 26.72 -45.67 -20.16
C LYS A 209 26.61 -44.17 -19.94
N LYS A 210 27.43 -43.41 -20.68
CA LYS A 210 27.54 -41.95 -20.62
C LYS A 210 26.16 -41.29 -20.63
N LYS A 211 25.80 -40.62 -19.53
CA LYS A 211 24.61 -39.75 -19.47
C LYS A 211 24.89 -38.51 -20.32
N ALA A 212 24.08 -38.31 -21.34
CA ALA A 212 23.88 -37.00 -21.94
C ALA A 212 23.54 -36.01 -20.82
N THR A 213 24.18 -34.83 -20.85
CA THR A 213 23.84 -33.69 -20.01
C THR A 213 22.32 -33.46 -20.10
N PRO A 214 21.57 -33.59 -18.99
CA PRO A 214 20.16 -33.24 -19.03
C PRO A 214 20.12 -31.73 -19.27
N GLU A 215 19.43 -31.30 -20.32
CA GLU A 215 19.01 -29.91 -20.44
C GLU A 215 18.34 -29.52 -19.12
N LYS A 216 18.89 -28.49 -18.47
CA LYS A 216 18.28 -27.90 -17.28
C LYS A 216 17.00 -27.21 -17.74
N VAL A 217 15.92 -27.96 -17.90
CA VAL A 217 14.57 -27.39 -17.87
C VAL A 217 14.49 -26.62 -16.56
N ASP A 218 14.11 -25.34 -16.62
CA ASP A 218 13.99 -24.44 -15.46
C ASP A 218 13.08 -25.05 -14.39
N LYS A 219 13.65 -25.89 -13.52
CA LYS A 219 13.00 -26.58 -12.39
C LYS A 219 12.49 -25.59 -11.32
N ASP A 220 12.74 -24.30 -11.52
CA ASP A 220 12.39 -23.22 -10.61
C ASP A 220 11.06 -22.55 -10.95
N ALA A 221 10.50 -22.77 -12.15
CA ALA A 221 9.20 -22.21 -12.54
C ALA A 221 8.05 -22.72 -11.63
N ASN A 222 8.12 -23.97 -11.18
CA ASN A 222 7.14 -24.58 -10.28
C ASN A 222 7.33 -24.23 -8.79
N LYS A 223 8.40 -23.51 -8.44
CA LYS A 223 8.83 -23.42 -7.05
C LYS A 223 8.44 -22.14 -6.32
N GLY A 224 7.69 -21.21 -6.92
CA GLY A 224 7.17 -20.02 -6.24
C GLY A 224 8.27 -19.27 -5.48
N ASN A 225 8.98 -18.36 -6.16
CA ASN A 225 10.25 -17.73 -5.71
C ASN A 225 10.41 -17.64 -4.18
N PRO A 226 11.07 -18.61 -3.53
CA PRO A 226 11.16 -18.65 -2.08
C PRO A 226 12.10 -17.56 -1.58
N VAL A 227 11.85 -17.09 -0.37
CA VAL A 227 12.57 -15.97 0.24
C VAL A 227 13.20 -16.43 1.55
N ALA A 228 14.41 -15.92 1.82
CA ALA A 228 15.08 -16.01 3.10
C ALA A 228 14.96 -14.67 3.82
N ILE A 229 14.62 -14.71 5.10
CA ILE A 229 14.47 -13.54 5.94
C ILE A 229 15.37 -13.65 7.18
N ALA A 230 15.81 -12.50 7.65
CA ALA A 230 16.37 -12.30 8.97
C ALA A 230 15.43 -11.39 9.77
N PHE A 231 15.14 -11.75 11.01
CA PHE A 231 14.21 -11.03 11.88
C PHE A 231 14.68 -11.05 13.33
N GLU A 232 14.17 -10.11 14.12
CA GLU A 232 14.43 -9.99 15.55
C GLU A 232 13.67 -11.07 16.37
N GLU A 233 14.09 -11.30 17.61
CA GLU A 233 13.45 -12.20 18.58
C GLU A 233 11.93 -12.02 18.76
N THR A 234 11.41 -10.80 18.62
CA THR A 234 9.96 -10.51 18.73
C THR A 234 9.15 -10.93 17.50
N GLU A 235 9.81 -11.34 16.41
CA GLU A 235 9.21 -11.62 15.10
C GLU A 235 8.48 -10.42 14.44
N THR A 236 8.58 -9.21 15.00
CA THR A 236 7.91 -8.02 14.47
C THR A 236 8.79 -7.22 13.50
N LEU A 237 10.10 -7.21 13.71
CA LEU A 237 11.05 -6.43 12.91
C LEU A 237 11.80 -7.31 11.90
N LEU A 238 11.65 -6.98 10.62
CA LEU A 238 12.41 -7.55 9.53
C LEU A 238 13.78 -6.86 9.44
N LEU A 239 14.86 -7.64 9.55
CA LEU A 239 16.24 -7.14 9.53
C LEU A 239 16.92 -7.32 8.17
N GLY A 240 16.41 -8.23 7.35
CA GLY A 240 16.91 -8.50 6.02
C GLY A 240 15.99 -9.46 5.28
N ILE A 241 15.92 -9.29 3.97
CA ILE A 241 15.09 -10.12 3.09
C ILE A 241 15.80 -10.29 1.76
N GLN A 242 15.91 -11.54 1.31
CA GLN A 242 16.50 -11.84 0.02
C GLN A 242 15.83 -13.05 -0.61
N ASP A 243 15.47 -12.92 -1.88
CA ASP A 243 14.89 -13.99 -2.66
C ASP A 243 15.94 -15.02 -3.11
N ARG A 244 15.50 -16.27 -3.29
CA ARG A 244 16.37 -17.37 -3.70
C ARG A 244 16.97 -17.16 -5.09
N HIS A 245 16.22 -16.57 -6.03
CA HIS A 245 16.72 -16.33 -7.38
C HIS A 245 17.93 -15.39 -7.37
N SER A 246 17.89 -14.29 -6.62
CA SER A 246 19.05 -13.42 -6.47
C SER A 246 20.20 -14.13 -5.74
N ILE A 247 19.92 -14.95 -4.72
CA ILE A 247 20.96 -15.73 -4.02
C ILE A 247 21.66 -16.70 -4.96
N SER A 248 20.93 -17.39 -5.84
CA SER A 248 21.53 -18.30 -6.82
C SER A 248 22.42 -17.57 -7.84
N HIS A 249 22.16 -16.27 -8.07
CA HIS A 249 22.96 -15.41 -8.93
C HIS A 249 24.05 -14.64 -8.16
N GLY A 250 24.33 -15.02 -6.91
CA GLY A 250 25.45 -14.51 -6.13
C GLY A 250 25.10 -13.39 -5.13
N ALA A 251 23.84 -12.97 -5.04
CA ALA A 251 23.40 -12.08 -3.96
C ALA A 251 23.47 -12.80 -2.61
N GLN A 252 23.59 -12.04 -1.53
CA GLN A 252 23.66 -12.58 -0.18
C GLN A 252 22.61 -11.89 0.68
N LEU A 253 22.05 -12.63 1.63
CA LEU A 253 21.23 -12.03 2.70
C LEU A 253 22.16 -11.18 3.57
N ALA A 254 22.21 -9.89 3.29
CA ALA A 254 23.05 -8.94 4.00
C ALA A 254 22.32 -8.40 5.23
N ILE A 255 23.02 -8.40 6.37
CA ILE A 255 22.56 -7.77 7.61
C ILE A 255 23.62 -6.74 7.99
N PRO A 256 23.28 -5.44 8.06
CA PRO A 256 24.25 -4.42 8.43
C PRO A 256 24.82 -4.67 9.83
N LYS A 257 26.13 -4.43 10.01
CA LYS A 257 26.77 -4.55 11.34
C LYS A 257 26.12 -3.64 12.38
N LEU A 258 25.63 -2.47 11.95
CA LEU A 258 24.90 -1.54 12.81
C LEU A 258 23.59 -2.16 13.33
N THR A 259 22.89 -2.93 12.50
CA THR A 259 21.69 -3.67 12.90
C THR A 259 22.02 -4.70 13.98
N LEU A 260 23.13 -5.43 13.84
CA LEU A 260 23.58 -6.39 14.86
C LEU A 260 24.00 -5.73 16.18
N PHE A 261 24.40 -4.45 16.14
CA PHE A 261 24.70 -3.69 17.36
C PHE A 261 23.45 -3.37 18.16
N TYR A 262 22.34 -3.01 17.49
CA TYR A 262 21.07 -2.72 18.15
C TYR A 262 20.25 -3.99 18.46
N HIS A 263 20.33 -4.99 17.58
CA HIS A 263 19.60 -6.26 17.67
C HIS A 263 20.59 -7.43 17.66
N PRO A 264 21.09 -7.86 18.83
CA PRO A 264 22.09 -8.92 18.92
C PRO A 264 21.50 -10.30 18.63
N SER A 265 20.22 -10.52 18.96
CA SER A 265 19.49 -11.76 18.71
C SER A 265 18.82 -11.70 17.34
N VAL A 266 19.43 -12.36 16.34
CA VAL A 266 18.87 -12.44 14.98
C VAL A 266 18.56 -13.87 14.61
N PHE A 267 17.32 -14.09 14.18
CA PHE A 267 16.84 -15.37 13.67
C PHE A 267 16.77 -15.32 12.15
N VAL A 268 17.19 -16.41 11.51
CA VAL A 268 17.15 -16.54 10.05
C VAL A 268 16.20 -17.68 9.69
N LYS A 269 15.24 -17.40 8.81
CA LYS A 269 14.30 -18.38 8.31
C LYS A 269 14.31 -18.37 6.79
N ALA A 270 14.41 -19.56 6.22
CA ALA A 270 14.38 -19.77 4.78
C ALA A 270 13.06 -20.42 4.34
N ASN A 271 12.86 -20.48 3.02
CA ASN A 271 11.73 -21.15 2.36
C ASN A 271 10.36 -20.56 2.71
N LEU A 272 10.29 -19.25 2.93
CA LEU A 272 9.02 -18.54 2.94
C LEU A 272 8.60 -18.18 1.52
N TYR A 273 7.30 -18.01 1.30
CA TYR A 273 6.77 -17.51 0.05
C TYR A 273 6.34 -16.06 0.23
N ASP A 274 6.76 -15.20 -0.70
CA ASP A 274 6.34 -13.81 -0.75
C ASP A 274 5.26 -13.67 -1.86
N PRO A 275 3.99 -13.43 -1.49
CA PRO A 275 2.89 -13.20 -2.42
C PRO A 275 2.86 -11.78 -3.00
N HIS A 276 3.84 -10.92 -2.69
CA HIS A 276 3.90 -9.52 -3.10
C HIS A 276 2.69 -8.72 -2.56
N VAL A 277 2.46 -8.85 -1.26
CA VAL A 277 1.48 -8.08 -0.49
C VAL A 277 2.24 -7.26 0.54
N TYR A 278 2.23 -5.94 0.35
CA TYR A 278 2.96 -4.99 1.19
C TYR A 278 2.03 -3.88 1.66
N LEU A 279 2.32 -3.27 2.80
CA LEU A 279 1.67 -2.07 3.30
C LEU A 279 2.72 -1.01 3.55
N PHE A 280 2.64 0.11 2.85
CA PHE A 280 3.59 1.20 2.93
C PHE A 280 2.98 2.44 3.55
N LYS A 281 3.80 3.16 4.31
CA LYS A 281 3.55 4.56 4.58
C LYS A 281 3.66 5.39 3.31
N LEU A 282 2.86 6.44 3.19
CA LEU A 282 2.96 7.37 2.07
C LEU A 282 4.36 8.00 1.96
N SER A 283 5.02 8.26 3.09
CA SER A 283 6.37 8.82 3.13
C SER A 283 7.44 7.89 2.56
N ALA A 284 7.17 6.58 2.44
CA ALA A 284 8.08 5.63 1.79
C ALA A 284 8.32 5.96 0.31
N LEU A 285 7.38 6.62 -0.36
CA LEU A 285 7.53 7.04 -1.76
C LEU A 285 8.68 8.05 -1.95
N LYS A 286 9.08 8.78 -0.89
CA LYS A 286 10.22 9.71 -0.95
C LYS A 286 11.54 9.01 -1.30
N ILE A 287 11.66 7.71 -1.01
CA ILE A 287 12.84 6.91 -1.40
C ILE A 287 12.98 6.88 -2.92
N LEU A 288 11.86 6.73 -3.63
CA LEU A 288 11.82 6.64 -5.09
C LEU A 288 11.99 8.00 -5.77
N GLU A 289 11.85 9.10 -5.02
CA GLU A 289 12.06 10.47 -5.52
C GLU A 289 13.54 10.86 -5.56
N ASP A 290 14.40 10.23 -4.77
CA ASP A 290 15.83 10.53 -4.78
C ASP A 290 16.41 10.23 -6.18
N PRO A 291 16.92 11.24 -6.92
CA PRO A 291 17.44 11.04 -8.26
C PRO A 291 18.55 10.00 -8.35
N LYS A 292 19.28 9.75 -7.25
CA LYS A 292 20.35 8.74 -7.19
C LYS A 292 19.80 7.32 -7.15
N LEU A 293 18.65 7.14 -6.50
CA LEU A 293 18.05 5.82 -6.25
C LEU A 293 17.00 5.46 -7.29
N ARG A 294 16.34 6.47 -7.90
CA ARG A 294 15.24 6.30 -8.86
C ARG A 294 15.57 5.32 -10.00
N ASN A 295 16.79 5.37 -10.54
CA ASN A 295 17.21 4.50 -11.64
C ASN A 295 17.71 3.11 -11.20
N THR A 296 17.88 2.91 -9.89
CA THR A 296 18.38 1.66 -9.31
C THR A 296 17.23 0.82 -8.76
N LEU A 297 16.20 1.46 -8.19
CA LEU A 297 15.07 0.80 -7.57
C LEU A 297 13.94 0.59 -8.59
N THR A 298 13.96 -0.54 -9.30
CA THR A 298 12.98 -0.86 -10.35
C THR A 298 11.86 -1.76 -9.84
N SER A 299 12.19 -2.72 -8.97
CA SER A 299 11.26 -3.69 -8.41
C SER A 299 11.00 -3.42 -6.94
N ILE A 300 9.73 -3.46 -6.53
CA ILE A 300 9.39 -3.34 -5.11
C ILE A 300 10.00 -4.51 -4.33
N ARG A 301 9.85 -5.72 -4.88
CA ARG A 301 10.29 -6.97 -4.26
C ARG A 301 11.80 -7.14 -4.23
N PHE A 302 12.47 -6.88 -5.34
CA PHE A 302 13.92 -7.17 -5.47
C PHE A 302 14.80 -6.02 -5.03
N ASP A 303 14.29 -4.78 -5.10
CA ASP A 303 15.11 -3.60 -4.86
C ASP A 303 14.60 -2.80 -3.64
N LEU A 304 13.35 -2.31 -3.68
CA LEU A 304 12.84 -1.37 -2.65
C LEU A 304 12.76 -1.98 -1.25
N VAL A 305 12.11 -3.14 -1.10
CA VAL A 305 11.91 -3.78 0.21
C VAL A 305 13.24 -4.24 0.81
N PRO A 306 14.15 -4.91 0.06
CA PRO A 306 15.50 -5.19 0.54
C PRO A 306 16.27 -3.92 0.92
N TYR A 307 16.22 -2.88 0.10
CA TYR A 307 16.86 -1.59 0.39
C TYR A 307 16.38 -0.97 1.71
N MET A 308 15.06 -0.95 1.95
CA MET A 308 14.48 -0.45 3.20
C MET A 308 15.01 -1.23 4.41
N SER A 309 15.08 -2.57 4.33
CA SER A 309 15.61 -3.41 5.42
C SER A 309 17.09 -3.13 5.74
N LEU A 310 17.90 -2.81 4.72
CA LEU A 310 19.31 -2.47 4.90
C LEU A 310 19.51 -1.07 5.50
N MET A 311 18.63 -0.13 5.15
CA MET A 311 18.78 1.28 5.51
C MET A 311 18.04 1.67 6.80
N GLN A 312 17.25 0.77 7.39
CA GLN A 312 16.36 1.08 8.52
C GLN A 312 17.05 1.63 9.78
N MET A 313 18.33 1.31 10.01
CA MET A 313 19.11 1.80 11.15
C MET A 313 19.95 3.05 10.83
N THR A 314 19.83 3.57 9.61
CA THR A 314 20.55 4.78 9.18
C THR A 314 19.73 6.03 9.45
N PRO A 315 20.35 7.21 9.62
CA PRO A 315 19.62 8.46 9.77
C PRO A 315 18.66 8.77 8.61
N GLN A 316 18.94 8.25 7.40
CA GLN A 316 18.07 8.40 6.24
C GLN A 316 16.72 7.71 6.41
N ALA A 317 16.62 6.70 7.29
CA ALA A 317 15.37 6.02 7.62
C ALA A 317 14.29 6.98 8.12
N SER A 318 14.69 8.06 8.80
CA SER A 318 13.77 9.08 9.31
C SER A 318 12.92 9.73 8.21
N LEU A 319 13.45 9.87 6.99
CA LEU A 319 12.77 10.51 5.86
C LEU A 319 11.50 9.77 5.45
N TRP A 320 11.54 8.44 5.48
CA TRP A 320 10.48 7.54 5.07
C TRP A 320 9.78 6.83 6.23
N SER A 321 10.26 7.03 7.45
CA SER A 321 9.57 6.59 8.68
C SER A 321 8.68 7.67 9.27
N SER A 322 8.92 8.94 8.91
CA SER A 322 8.06 10.08 9.31
C SER A 322 6.62 9.83 8.89
N SER A 323 5.73 9.73 9.88
CA SER A 323 4.30 9.62 9.66
C SER A 323 3.80 10.95 9.08
N ARG A 324 3.10 10.90 7.95
CA ARG A 324 2.22 12.01 7.54
C ARG A 324 0.87 11.95 8.26
N LEU A 325 0.65 10.89 9.04
CA LEU A 325 -0.46 10.71 9.98
C LEU A 325 -0.27 11.58 11.24
N ASP A 326 0.17 12.84 11.09
CA ASP A 326 -0.41 13.88 11.94
C ASP A 326 -1.77 14.12 11.31
N CYS A 327 -2.76 13.53 11.97
CA CYS A 327 -4.08 13.23 11.47
C CYS A 327 -4.96 14.46 11.30
N ASP A 328 -4.65 15.42 10.43
CA ASP A 328 -5.60 16.53 10.17
C ASP A 328 -6.96 15.98 9.69
N VAL A 329 -6.96 14.90 8.90
CA VAL A 329 -8.18 14.29 8.35
C VAL A 329 -8.91 13.39 9.35
N PHE A 330 -8.19 12.66 10.21
CA PHE A 330 -8.81 11.78 11.20
C PHE A 330 -9.27 12.57 12.44
N ASP A 331 -8.55 13.62 12.83
CA ASP A 331 -8.97 14.58 13.86
C ASP A 331 -10.16 15.41 13.37
N GLU A 332 -10.16 15.91 12.12
CA GLU A 332 -11.35 16.55 11.53
C GLU A 332 -12.54 15.58 11.44
N LEU A 333 -12.31 14.29 11.11
CA LEU A 333 -13.39 13.30 11.10
C LEU A 333 -13.91 13.03 12.50
N LEU A 334 -13.04 12.84 13.51
CA LEU A 334 -13.41 12.65 14.91
C LEU A 334 -14.20 13.86 15.44
N ASP A 335 -13.73 15.07 15.17
CA ASP A 335 -14.42 16.30 15.53
C ASP A 335 -15.80 16.40 14.87
N SER A 336 -15.94 15.93 13.61
CA SER A 336 -17.23 15.88 12.92
C SER A 336 -18.24 14.88 13.53
N PHE A 337 -17.75 13.83 14.22
CA PHE A 337 -18.59 12.88 14.96
C PHE A 337 -18.97 13.38 16.36
N ASP A 338 -18.14 14.23 16.98
CA ASP A 338 -18.40 14.85 18.30
C ASP A 338 -19.27 16.12 18.23
N GLU A 339 -19.23 16.85 17.12
CA GLU A 339 -20.09 18.01 16.81
C GLU A 339 -21.59 17.83 17.14
N PRO A 340 -22.27 16.72 16.77
CA PRO A 340 -23.69 16.53 17.09
C PRO A 340 -23.97 16.32 18.58
N HIS A 341 -22.99 15.86 19.37
CA HIS A 341 -23.11 15.73 20.83
C HIS A 341 -22.83 17.05 21.55
N LYS A 342 -21.77 17.78 21.17
CA LYS A 342 -21.48 19.12 21.70
C LYS A 342 -22.63 20.10 21.44
N LYS A 343 -23.20 20.13 20.24
CA LYS A 343 -24.37 21.00 19.93
C LYS A 343 -25.64 20.61 20.67
N ARG A 344 -25.78 19.36 21.12
CA ARG A 344 -26.92 18.92 21.96
C ARG A 344 -26.70 19.31 23.41
N GLU A 345 -25.51 19.10 23.95
CA GLU A 345 -25.14 19.49 25.32
C GLU A 345 -25.14 21.01 25.50
N ASP A 346 -24.63 21.78 24.53
CA ASP A 346 -24.63 23.25 24.57
C ASP A 346 -26.06 23.81 24.48
N LYS A 347 -26.94 23.21 23.65
CA LYS A 347 -28.36 23.60 23.58
C LYS A 347 -29.14 23.22 24.84
N GLU A 348 -28.76 22.14 25.51
CA GLU A 348 -29.40 21.68 26.74
C GLU A 348 -28.93 22.51 27.94
N GLN A 349 -27.65 22.93 27.97
CA GLN A 349 -27.11 23.89 28.93
C GLN A 349 -27.66 25.32 28.73
N ASP A 350 -27.78 25.80 27.49
CA ASP A 350 -28.41 27.11 27.23
C ASP A 350 -29.90 27.12 27.59
N ARG A 351 -30.64 26.04 27.28
CA ARG A 351 -32.04 25.90 27.74
C ARG A 351 -32.15 25.84 29.26
N SER A 352 -31.20 25.21 29.93
CA SER A 352 -31.16 25.15 31.40
C SER A 352 -30.81 26.50 32.02
N ARG A 353 -29.92 27.28 31.38
CA ARG A 353 -29.58 28.66 31.78
C ARG A 353 -30.72 29.64 31.56
N GLU A 354 -31.45 29.52 30.45
CA GLU A 354 -32.62 30.35 30.15
C GLU A 354 -33.79 30.04 31.10
N GLN A 355 -34.00 28.78 31.49
CA GLN A 355 -35.04 28.41 32.46
C GLN A 355 -34.72 28.85 33.90
N GLY A 356 -33.44 29.09 34.23
CA GLY A 356 -33.02 29.66 35.52
C GLY A 356 -33.18 31.19 35.63
N TYR A 357 -33.46 31.88 34.51
CA TYR A 357 -33.59 33.33 34.46
C TYR A 357 -35.05 33.75 34.74
N THR A 358 -35.43 33.79 36.02
CA THR A 358 -36.68 34.44 36.44
C THR A 358 -36.39 35.86 36.95
N LEU A 359 -37.35 36.78 36.78
CA LEU A 359 -37.28 38.19 37.22
C LEU A 359 -36.87 38.39 38.70
N ALA A 360 -36.91 37.34 39.52
CA ALA A 360 -36.47 37.32 40.91
C ALA A 360 -34.94 37.27 41.10
N ASN A 361 -34.16 36.81 40.10
CA ASN A 361 -32.70 36.65 40.18
C ASN A 361 -31.94 37.67 39.30
N ARG A 362 -32.38 38.93 39.31
CA ARG A 362 -31.66 40.02 38.64
C ARG A 362 -30.52 40.50 39.53
N PRO A 363 -29.24 40.39 39.13
CA PRO A 363 -28.16 41.02 39.88
C PRO A 363 -28.29 42.55 39.83
N GLU A 364 -28.15 43.21 40.98
CA GLU A 364 -28.23 44.67 41.10
C GLU A 364 -27.11 45.34 40.28
N GLN A 365 -27.46 46.41 39.55
CA GLN A 365 -26.50 47.19 38.77
C GLN A 365 -25.58 48.00 39.71
N PRO A 366 -24.27 48.09 39.43
CA PRO A 366 -23.37 48.89 40.24
C PRO A 366 -23.66 50.39 40.03
N VAL A 367 -23.80 51.10 41.16
CA VAL A 367 -24.01 52.55 41.26
C VAL A 367 -22.86 53.31 40.59
N ARG A 368 -23.19 54.20 39.63
CA ARG A 368 -22.24 55.14 39.02
C ARG A 368 -21.73 56.14 40.07
N LEU A 369 -20.50 55.96 40.55
CA LEU A 369 -19.75 57.00 41.25
C LEU A 369 -19.19 58.02 40.25
N GLN A 370 -19.41 59.29 40.58
CA GLN A 370 -19.17 60.47 39.75
C GLN A 370 -17.68 60.72 39.47
N ARG A 371 -17.41 61.22 38.26
CA ARG A 371 -16.12 61.76 37.82
C ARG A 371 -15.74 62.99 38.66
N GLN A 372 -14.49 63.05 39.12
CA GLN A 372 -13.76 64.31 39.23
C GLN A 372 -12.44 64.22 38.45
N THR A 373 -12.31 65.15 37.52
CA THR A 373 -11.20 65.45 36.64
C THR A 373 -10.14 66.27 37.35
N VAL A 374 -8.85 65.91 37.27
CA VAL A 374 -7.73 66.88 37.22
C VAL A 374 -6.59 66.33 36.34
N LEU A 375 -6.08 67.22 35.49
CA LEU A 375 -5.02 67.08 34.49
C LEU A 375 -3.62 66.80 35.07
N HIS A 376 -2.77 66.02 34.38
CA HIS A 376 -1.48 66.51 33.86
C HIS A 376 -0.79 65.52 32.88
N THR A 377 -0.05 66.12 31.95
CA THR A 377 0.64 65.62 30.75
C THR A 377 1.90 64.76 31.00
N PRO A 378 2.46 64.10 29.96
CA PRO A 378 3.42 62.99 30.06
C PRO A 378 4.88 63.44 30.02
N GLN A 379 5.80 62.64 30.58
CA GLN A 379 7.21 62.67 30.20
C GLN A 379 7.82 61.27 30.09
N LEU A 380 8.60 61.13 29.02
CA LEU A 380 9.60 60.11 28.76
C LEU A 380 10.54 59.93 29.95
N GLU A 381 11.03 58.71 30.20
CA GLU A 381 12.48 58.52 30.33
C GLU A 381 12.94 57.07 30.10
N LYS A 382 14.12 57.00 29.48
CA LYS A 382 14.93 55.84 29.12
C LYS A 382 15.62 55.21 30.35
N LYS A 383 16.21 54.02 30.09
CA LYS A 383 17.29 53.29 30.79
C LYS A 383 16.76 52.28 31.83
N ARG A 384 17.27 51.05 31.88
CA ARG A 384 18.59 50.52 31.48
C ARG A 384 18.50 49.24 30.69
#